data_AF-A0A1A3HEV2-F1
#
_entry.id   AF-A0A1A3HEV2-F1
#
_cell.length_a   1.000
_cell.length_b   1.000
_cell.length_c   1.000
_cell.angle_alpha   90.00
_cell.angle_beta   90.00
_cell.angle_gamma   90.00
#
_symmetry.space_group_name_H-M   'P 1'
#
loop_
_entity.id
_entity.type
_entity.pdbx_description
1 polymer ?
#
loop_
_entity_poly.entity_id
_entity_poly.type
_entity_poly.pdbx_seq_one_letter_code
_entity_poly.pdbx_strand_id
1 'polypeptide(L)' 'MLPPQGTPTTLVLAKRTHPAYVTGELVSGLQARLGADFVLTEFDCDHMVPHAMPAETADVIRRHLV' A
#
# COMPACT_ATOMS: atom_id res chain seq x y z
N MET A 1 -6.61 -1.84 13.40
CA MET A 1 -5.98 -0.58 13.86
C MET A 1 -5.38 0.11 12.65
N LEU A 2 -5.63 1.41 12.46
CA LEU A 2 -5.06 2.19 11.35
C LEU A 2 -3.80 2.94 11.81
N PRO A 3 -2.87 3.29 10.91
CA PRO A 3 -1.70 4.09 11.25
C PRO A 3 -2.10 5.39 11.97
N PRO A 4 -1.28 5.90 12.92
CA PRO A 4 -1.51 7.20 13.54
C PRO A 4 -1.42 8.32 12.48
N GLN A 5 -2.12 9.43 12.73
CA GLN A 5 -2.02 10.61 11.88
C GLN A 5 -0.61 11.21 11.94
N GLY A 6 -0.17 11.82 10.83
CA GLY A 6 1.17 12.39 10.70
C GLY A 6 2.27 11.36 10.44
N THR A 7 1.93 10.07 10.23
CA THR A 7 2.86 9.05 9.76
C THR A 7 2.64 8.81 8.26
N PRO A 8 3.54 9.30 7.38
CA PRO A 8 3.49 8.99 5.95
C PRO A 8 3.37 7.49 5.72
N THR A 9 2.37 7.08 4.95
CA THR A 9 2.02 5.68 4.73
C THR A 9 1.81 5.42 3.25
N THR A 10 2.58 4.47 2.70
CA THR A 10 2.31 3.90 1.38
C THR A 10 1.68 2.51 1.54
N LEU A 11 0.45 2.32 1.08
CA LEU A 11 -0.17 1.01 0.94
C LEU A 11 0.18 0.42 -0.43
N VAL A 12 0.86 -0.73 -0.42
CA VAL A 12 1.15 -1.51 -1.63
C VAL A 12 0.12 -2.63 -1.76
N LEU A 13 -0.66 -2.62 -2.84
CA LEU A 13 -1.78 -3.53 -3.08
C LEU A 13 -1.51 -4.45 -4.27
N ALA A 14 -1.70 -5.76 -4.06
CA ALA A 14 -1.72 -6.78 -5.11
C ALA A 14 -3.10 -6.85 -5.77
N LYS A 15 -3.19 -6.72 -7.10
CA LYS A 15 -4.47 -6.66 -7.81
C LYS A 15 -5.14 -8.02 -8.06
N ARG A 16 -4.40 -9.12 -7.97
CA ARG A 16 -4.85 -10.44 -8.44
C ARG A 16 -5.28 -11.40 -7.32
N THR A 17 -5.34 -10.94 -6.07
CA THR A 17 -5.77 -11.79 -4.94
C THR A 17 -7.27 -12.08 -4.96
N HIS A 18 -7.66 -13.35 -4.80
CA HIS A 18 -9.06 -13.76 -4.67
C HIS A 18 -9.25 -14.78 -3.50
N PRO A 19 -10.10 -14.48 -2.50
CA PRO A 19 -10.78 -13.19 -2.28
C PRO A 19 -9.78 -12.07 -2.01
N ALA A 20 -10.19 -10.81 -2.28
CA ALA A 20 -9.33 -9.66 -2.03
C ALA A 20 -9.04 -9.51 -0.53
N TYR A 21 -7.76 -9.35 -0.18
CA TYR A 21 -7.35 -9.15 1.23
C TYR A 21 -7.54 -7.70 1.68
N VAL A 22 -7.43 -6.75 0.74
CA VAL A 22 -7.66 -5.33 0.98
C VAL A 22 -8.99 -4.95 0.33
N THR A 23 -9.87 -4.35 1.12
CA THR A 23 -11.18 -3.90 0.67
C THR A 23 -11.18 -2.41 0.33
N GLY A 24 -12.14 -1.98 -0.50
CA GLY A 24 -12.36 -0.56 -0.79
C GLY A 24 -12.71 0.26 0.46
N GLU A 25 -13.37 -0.35 1.44
CA GLU A 25 -13.65 0.27 2.74
C GLU A 25 -12.36 0.59 3.50
N LEU A 26 -11.40 -0.34 3.54
CA LEU A 26 -10.11 -0.12 4.19
C LEU A 26 -9.33 1.01 3.51
N VAL A 27 -9.27 1.00 2.17
CA VAL A 27 -8.61 2.07 1.40
C VAL A 27 -9.26 3.42 1.67
N SER A 28 -10.59 3.49 1.69
CA SER A 28 -11.33 4.73 1.98
C SER A 28 -11.08 5.23 3.41
N GLY A 29 -11.04 4.33 4.39
CA GLY A 29 -10.73 4.67 5.79
C GLY A 29 -9.30 5.19 5.97
N LEU A 30 -8.33 4.61 5.26
CA LEU A 30 -6.95 5.09 5.25
C LEU A 30 -6.86 6.49 4.61
N GLN A 31 -7.49 6.68 3.45
CA GLN A 31 -7.52 7.96 2.76
C GLN A 31 -8.16 9.07 3.60
N ALA A 32 -9.28 8.77 4.27
CA ALA A 32 -9.98 9.72 5.13
C ALA A 32 -9.17 10.10 6.38
N ARG A 33 -8.45 9.13 6.96
CA ARG A 33 -7.68 9.36 8.19
C ARG A 33 -6.37 10.11 7.95
N LEU A 34 -5.64 9.73 6.89
CA LEU A 34 -4.25 10.14 6.66
C LEU A 34 -4.15 11.27 5.62
N GLY A 35 -5.15 11.47 4.76
CA GLY A 35 -5.18 12.59 3.82
C GLY A 35 -3.96 12.60 2.89
N ALA A 36 -3.20 13.69 2.91
CA ALA A 36 -2.00 13.87 2.09
C ALA A 36 -0.83 12.95 2.48
N ASP A 37 -0.86 12.39 3.69
CA ASP A 37 0.16 11.44 4.17
C ASP A 37 -0.07 10.02 3.62
N PHE A 38 -1.12 9.79 2.83
CA PHE A 38 -1.45 8.48 2.27
C PHE A 38 -1.16 8.39 0.77
N VAL A 39 -0.52 7.29 0.40
CA VAL A 39 -0.28 6.91 -1.00
C VAL A 39 -0.75 5.47 -1.21
N LEU A 40 -1.56 5.24 -2.23
CA LEU A 40 -1.90 3.89 -2.71
C LEU A 40 -1.05 3.56 -3.94
N THR A 41 -0.39 2.40 -3.93
CA THR A 41 0.36 1.87 -5.07
C THR A 41 -0.15 0.47 -5.38
N GLU A 42 -0.64 0.26 -6.60
CA GLU A 42 -1.17 -1.05 -7.03
C GLU A 42 -0.19 -1.76 -7.96
N PHE A 43 0.12 -3.02 -7.69
CA PHE A 43 0.93 -3.87 -8.55
C PHE A 43 0.10 -5.03 -9.12
N ASP A 44 0.29 -5.32 -10.40
CA ASP A 44 -0.39 -6.40 -11.11
C ASP A 44 0.26 -7.77 -10.82
N CYS A 45 0.09 -8.24 -9.58
CA CYS A 45 0.59 -9.51 -9.10
C CYS A 45 -0.39 -10.16 -8.12
N ASP A 46 -0.15 -11.42 -7.77
CA ASP A 46 -0.83 -12.13 -6.68
C ASP A 46 -0.29 -11.66 -5.30
N HIS A 47 -0.42 -12.49 -4.26
CA HIS A 47 0.10 -12.22 -2.93
C HIS A 47 1.65 -12.21 -2.84
N MET A 48 2.16 -11.81 -1.67
CA MET A 48 3.60 -11.69 -1.40
C MET A 48 4.30 -10.70 -2.35
N VAL A 49 3.75 -9.49 -2.49
CA VAL A 49 4.27 -8.42 -3.37
C VAL A 49 5.80 -8.24 -3.31
N PRO A 50 6.47 -8.24 -2.13
CA PRO A 50 7.93 -8.12 -2.08
C PRO A 50 8.70 -9.25 -2.79
N HIS A 51 8.10 -10.43 -2.90
CA HIS A 51 8.68 -11.58 -3.60
C HIS A 51 8.30 -11.59 -5.09
N ALA A 52 7.06 -11.21 -5.42
CA ALA A 52 6.56 -11.21 -6.79
C ALA A 52 7.12 -10.03 -7.60
N MET A 53 7.25 -8.86 -6.97
CA MET A 53 7.63 -7.57 -7.58
C MET A 53 8.76 -6.92 -6.76
N PRO A 54 9.95 -7.55 -6.67
CA PRO A 54 11.02 -7.10 -5.79
C PRO A 54 11.62 -5.76 -6.21
N ALA A 55 11.72 -5.47 -7.52
CA ALA A 55 12.29 -4.23 -8.02
C ALA A 55 11.40 -3.03 -7.69
N GLU A 56 10.11 -3.16 -7.96
CA GLU A 56 9.09 -2.14 -7.70
C GLU A 56 8.91 -1.92 -6.19
N THR A 57 8.96 -2.99 -5.41
CA THR A 57 8.93 -2.90 -3.94
C THR A 57 10.15 -2.13 -3.42
N ALA A 58 11.35 -2.42 -3.93
CA ALA A 58 12.55 -1.70 -3.56
C ALA A 58 12.47 -0.21 -3.95
N ASP A 59 11.87 0.12 -5.08
CA ASP A 59 11.66 1.50 -5.50
C ASP A 59 10.69 2.26 -4.58
N VAL A 60 9.63 1.61 -4.11
CA VAL A 60 8.74 2.19 -3.08
C VAL A 60 9.53 2.51 -1.81
N ILE A 61 10.36 1.57 -1.34
CA ILE A 61 11.17 1.76 -0.12
C ILE A 61 12.16 2.92 -0.32
N ARG A 62 12.88 2.97 -1.45
CA ARG A 62 13.88 4.01 -1.72
C ARG A 62 13.31 5.42 -1.71
N ARG A 63 12.03 5.62 -2.08
CA ARG A 63 11.36 6.93 -2.01
C ARG A 63 11.24 7.47 -0.57
N HIS A 64 11.40 6.63 0.45
CA HIS A 64 11.29 6.98 1.87
C HIS A 64 12.65 7.04 2.61
N LEU A 65 13.77 6.78 1.93
CA LEU A 65 15.11 6.75 2.55
C LEU A 65 15.89 8.07 2.46
N VAL A 66 15.21 9.18 2.26
CA VAL A 66 15.80 10.53 2.19
C VAL A 66 15.85 11.23 3.53
#